data_AF-A0A838PMV9-F1
#
_entry.id   AF-A0A838PMV9-F1
#
_cell.length_a   1.000
_cell.length_b   1.000
_cell.length_c   1.000
_cell.angle_alpha   90.00
_cell.angle_beta   90.00
_cell.angle_gamma   90.00
#
_symmetry.space_group_name_H-M   'P 1'
#
loop_
_entity.id
_entity.type
_entity.pdbx_description
1 polymer ?
#
loop_
_entity_poly.entity_id
_entity_poly.type
_entity_poly.pdbx_seq_one_letter_code
_entity_poly.pdbx_strand_id
1 'polypeptide(L)'
;MPEEPHTEITPVPAPRDQRRMRRSDADKVRAAQFTIVMRGYDRAAVDAWREEIAQLVERLEEAQPRDAAVKRALDEVGQETAAILQRAHESADEIAARSRSQAEGRLQRAEQEAELTVREAEERVEQLEDDNRAMWEQRARLIEDMRQLADEVLNVADDALDRMEPPQDADVDEDPTAEAEDITERTTVEASAADIPVPPEEDGEPTDEQHQGAPGARAS
;
A
#
# COMPACT_ATOMS: atom_id res chain seq x y z
N MET A 1 10.99 -51.62 -40.32
CA MET A 1 10.65 -53.02 -39.98
C MET A 1 11.94 -53.73 -39.63
N PRO A 2 12.20 -53.84 -38.32
CA PRO A 2 12.37 -55.17 -37.74
C PRO A 2 11.39 -55.40 -36.59
N GLU A 3 10.89 -56.63 -36.55
CA GLU A 3 9.91 -57.14 -35.58
C GLU A 3 10.58 -57.39 -34.23
N GLU A 4 9.99 -56.88 -33.16
CA GLU A 4 10.32 -57.29 -31.79
C GLU A 4 9.36 -58.41 -31.34
N PRO A 5 9.86 -59.39 -30.55
CA PRO A 5 9.15 -60.63 -30.28
C PRO A 5 7.95 -60.42 -29.36
N HIS A 6 6.84 -61.07 -29.74
CA HIS A 6 5.66 -61.23 -28.90
C HIS A 6 6.05 -61.90 -27.58
N THR A 7 6.13 -61.10 -26.51
CA THR A 7 6.11 -61.64 -25.15
C THR A 7 4.67 -62.06 -24.88
N GLU A 8 4.43 -63.36 -25.02
CA GLU A 8 3.21 -64.02 -24.58
C GLU A 8 3.09 -63.84 -23.06
N ILE A 9 2.32 -62.83 -22.64
CA ILE A 9 1.96 -62.61 -21.25
C ILE A 9 1.04 -63.76 -20.86
N THR A 10 1.63 -64.84 -20.39
CA THR A 10 0.91 -65.88 -19.67
C THR A 10 0.22 -65.22 -18.48
N PRO A 11 -1.11 -65.33 -18.32
CA PRO A 11 -1.77 -64.73 -17.18
C PRO A 11 -1.27 -65.45 -15.94
N VAL A 12 -0.51 -64.73 -15.11
CA VAL A 12 -0.23 -65.14 -13.73
C VAL A 12 -1.60 -65.43 -13.10
N PRO A 13 -1.88 -66.66 -12.65
CA PRO A 13 -3.14 -66.93 -11.98
C PRO A 13 -3.21 -65.99 -10.78
N ALA A 14 -4.27 -65.18 -10.74
CA ALA A 14 -4.57 -64.31 -9.61
C ALA A 14 -4.32 -65.10 -8.32
N PRO A 15 -3.65 -64.51 -7.31
CA PRO A 15 -3.46 -65.19 -6.05
C PRO A 15 -4.85 -65.54 -5.55
N ARG A 16 -5.18 -66.84 -5.65
CA ARG A 16 -6.31 -67.47 -4.99
C ARG A 16 -6.39 -66.86 -3.60
N ASP A 17 -7.60 -66.54 -3.14
CA ASP A 17 -8.00 -66.19 -1.77
C ASP A 17 -7.48 -67.24 -0.75
N GLN A 18 -6.16 -67.27 -0.60
CA GLN A 18 -5.44 -68.35 0.04
C GLN A 18 -5.46 -68.05 1.53
N ARG A 19 -6.41 -68.67 2.20
CA ARG A 19 -6.27 -69.11 3.60
C ARG A 19 -6.17 -67.96 4.62
N ARG A 20 -6.91 -66.87 4.40
CA ARG A 20 -6.92 -65.70 5.30
C ARG A 20 -8.22 -65.44 6.04
N MET A 21 -9.23 -66.30 5.95
CA MET A 21 -10.05 -66.53 7.14
C MET A 21 -9.20 -67.40 8.07
N ARG A 22 -8.22 -66.78 8.74
CA ARG A 22 -7.77 -67.31 10.03
C ARG A 22 -9.08 -67.53 10.79
N ARG A 23 -9.35 -68.75 11.28
CA ARG A 23 -10.53 -69.02 12.15
C ARG A 23 -10.83 -67.76 12.94
N SER A 24 -12.05 -67.22 12.81
CA SER A 24 -12.38 -65.98 13.50
C SER A 24 -12.04 -66.15 14.98
N ASP A 25 -11.74 -65.06 15.68
CA ASP A 25 -11.42 -65.18 17.10
C ASP A 25 -12.61 -65.82 17.85
N ALA A 26 -13.84 -65.64 17.36
CA ALA A 26 -15.02 -66.38 17.81
C ALA A 26 -14.92 -67.90 17.56
N ASP A 27 -14.47 -68.34 16.37
CA ASP A 27 -14.24 -69.76 16.07
C ASP A 27 -13.13 -70.38 16.92
N LYS A 28 -12.10 -69.60 17.28
CA LYS A 28 -11.05 -70.05 18.21
C LYS A 28 -11.60 -70.26 19.61
N VAL A 29 -12.50 -69.39 20.06
CA VAL A 29 -13.19 -69.54 21.36
C VAL A 29 -14.07 -70.79 21.36
N ARG A 30 -14.85 -71.04 20.30
CA ARG A 30 -15.68 -72.27 20.18
C ARG A 30 -14.84 -73.55 20.12
N ALA A 31 -13.70 -73.51 19.43
CA ALA A 31 -12.82 -74.67 19.27
C ALA A 31 -11.88 -74.92 20.47
N ALA A 32 -11.85 -74.04 21.47
CA ALA A 32 -10.98 -74.17 22.62
C ALA A 32 -11.33 -75.43 23.44
N GLN A 33 -10.32 -76.25 23.75
CA GLN A 33 -10.46 -77.46 24.55
C GLN A 33 -9.74 -77.30 25.89
N PHE A 34 -10.35 -77.82 26.95
CA PHE A 34 -9.87 -77.68 28.31
C PHE A 34 -9.68 -79.07 28.92
N THR A 35 -8.57 -79.26 29.63
CA THR A 35 -8.27 -80.52 30.32
C THR A 35 -9.25 -80.73 31.48
N ILE A 36 -9.82 -81.93 31.57
CA ILE A 36 -10.77 -82.30 32.64
C ILE A 36 -9.99 -82.79 33.86
N VAL A 37 -10.27 -82.22 35.03
CA VAL A 37 -9.64 -82.56 36.31
C VAL A 37 -10.69 -82.98 37.34
N MET A 38 -10.32 -83.77 38.35
CA MET A 38 -11.25 -84.41 39.31
C MET A 38 -12.11 -83.41 40.13
N ARG A 39 -11.73 -82.14 40.18
CA ARG A 39 -12.47 -81.06 40.84
C ARG A 39 -12.35 -79.79 40.00
N GLY A 40 -13.26 -79.61 39.05
CA GLY A 40 -13.24 -78.53 38.08
C GLY A 40 -14.61 -77.86 37.93
N TYR A 41 -14.65 -76.82 37.08
CA TYR A 41 -15.89 -76.16 36.69
C TYR A 41 -16.80 -77.12 35.91
N ASP A 42 -18.12 -76.94 36.05
CA ASP A 42 -19.10 -77.73 35.30
C ASP A 42 -18.92 -77.52 33.79
N ARG A 43 -18.83 -78.64 33.05
CA ARG A 43 -18.61 -78.63 31.60
C ARG A 43 -19.73 -77.89 30.88
N ALA A 44 -20.98 -78.12 31.28
CA ALA A 44 -22.13 -77.50 30.63
C ALA A 44 -22.13 -75.97 30.84
N ALA A 45 -21.81 -75.52 32.06
CA ALA A 45 -21.68 -74.09 32.37
C ALA A 45 -20.53 -73.43 31.59
N VAL A 46 -19.38 -74.11 31.48
CA VAL A 46 -18.23 -73.58 30.71
C VAL A 46 -18.54 -73.56 29.21
N ASP A 47 -19.21 -74.57 28.67
CA ASP A 47 -19.57 -74.63 27.25
C ASP A 47 -20.59 -73.52 26.90
N ALA A 48 -21.58 -73.27 27.77
CA ALA A 48 -22.51 -72.14 27.61
C ALA A 48 -21.79 -70.78 27.64
N TRP A 49 -20.86 -70.60 28.59
CA TRP A 49 -20.06 -69.38 28.68
C TRP A 49 -19.14 -69.17 27.47
N ARG A 50 -18.58 -70.25 26.90
CA ARG A 50 -17.80 -70.15 25.65
C ARG A 50 -18.64 -69.70 24.48
N GLU A 51 -19.88 -70.17 24.39
CA GLU A 51 -20.79 -69.74 23.33
C GLU A 51 -21.17 -68.25 23.47
N GLU A 52 -21.40 -67.77 24.70
CA GLU A 52 -21.62 -66.35 24.98
C GLU A 52 -20.41 -65.48 24.61
N ILE A 53 -19.19 -65.91 24.96
CA ILE A 53 -17.96 -65.19 24.57
C ILE A 53 -17.78 -65.24 23.05
N ALA A 54 -18.00 -66.37 22.40
CA ALA A 54 -17.87 -66.48 20.94
C ALA A 54 -18.82 -65.50 20.24
N GLN A 55 -20.08 -65.40 20.69
CA GLN A 55 -21.03 -64.41 20.17
C GLN A 55 -20.59 -62.96 20.43
N LEU A 56 -19.99 -62.67 21.59
CA LEU A 56 -19.47 -61.33 21.88
C LEU A 56 -18.29 -60.97 20.95
N VAL A 57 -17.37 -61.91 20.74
CA VAL A 57 -16.22 -61.72 19.86
C VAL A 57 -16.68 -61.49 18.41
N GLU A 58 -17.65 -62.27 17.94
CA GLU A 58 -18.22 -62.13 16.60
C GLU A 58 -18.82 -60.72 16.38
N ARG A 59 -19.58 -60.21 17.36
CA ARG A 59 -20.10 -58.82 17.31
C ARG A 59 -18.99 -57.75 17.26
N LEU A 60 -17.87 -57.97 17.94
CA LEU A 60 -16.74 -57.02 17.95
C LEU A 60 -15.94 -57.09 16.65
N GLU A 61 -15.76 -58.29 16.09
CA GLU A 61 -15.12 -58.49 14.79
C GLU A 61 -15.93 -57.85 13.66
N GLU A 62 -17.26 -57.85 13.74
CA GLU A 62 -18.12 -57.14 12.78
C GLU A 62 -18.01 -55.60 12.88
N ALA A 63 -17.77 -55.05 14.07
CA ALA A 63 -17.63 -53.61 14.28
C ALA A 63 -16.24 -53.08 13.88
N GLN A 64 -15.18 -53.89 14.02
CA GLN A 64 -13.80 -53.50 13.76
C GLN A 64 -13.53 -52.98 12.32
N PRO A 65 -14.08 -53.58 11.25
CA PRO A 65 -13.97 -53.04 9.89
C PRO A 65 -14.56 -51.63 9.74
N ARG A 66 -15.66 -51.33 10.43
CA ARG A 66 -16.31 -50.02 10.41
C ARG A 66 -15.44 -48.98 11.11
N ASP A 67 -14.91 -49.30 12.29
CA ASP A 67 -13.99 -48.41 13.01
C ASP A 67 -12.71 -48.13 12.21
N ALA A 68 -12.16 -49.14 11.53
CA ALA A 68 -11.02 -48.96 10.65
C ALA A 68 -11.35 -48.08 9.43
N ALA A 69 -12.56 -48.18 8.88
CA ALA A 69 -13.01 -47.30 7.80
C ALA A 69 -13.18 -45.85 8.28
N VAL A 70 -13.78 -45.64 9.47
CA VAL A 70 -13.92 -44.31 10.07
C VAL A 70 -12.56 -43.67 10.33
N LYS A 71 -11.59 -44.42 10.87
CA LYS A 71 -10.22 -43.92 11.09
C LYS A 71 -9.58 -43.46 9.78
N ARG A 72 -9.67 -44.28 8.71
CA ARG A 72 -9.13 -43.89 7.40
C ARG A 72 -9.79 -42.65 6.83
N ALA A 73 -11.10 -42.52 6.96
CA ALA A 73 -11.82 -41.34 6.50
C ALA A 73 -11.40 -40.07 7.27
N LEU A 74 -11.18 -40.18 8.59
CA LEU A 74 -10.67 -39.07 9.39
C LEU A 74 -9.22 -38.71 9.02
N ASP A 75 -8.37 -39.69 8.76
CA ASP A 75 -6.99 -39.46 8.31
C ASP A 75 -6.97 -38.76 6.94
N GLU A 76 -7.86 -39.15 6.02
CA GLU A 76 -8.02 -38.54 4.70
C GLU A 76 -8.48 -37.09 4.81
N VAL A 77 -9.54 -36.82 5.59
CA VAL A 77 -10.01 -35.44 5.85
C VAL A 77 -8.94 -34.60 6.55
N GLY A 78 -8.16 -35.20 7.47
CA GLY A 78 -7.05 -34.54 8.13
C GLY A 78 -5.95 -34.13 7.15
N GLN A 79 -5.59 -35.02 6.23
CA GLN A 79 -4.62 -34.73 5.16
C GLN A 79 -5.13 -33.67 4.20
N GLU A 80 -6.39 -33.74 3.78
CA GLU A 80 -7.01 -32.73 2.93
C GLU A 80 -7.02 -31.36 3.61
N THR A 81 -7.41 -31.31 4.89
CA THR A 81 -7.43 -30.08 5.68
C THR A 81 -6.03 -29.48 5.81
N ALA A 82 -5.02 -30.30 6.11
CA ALA A 82 -3.64 -29.85 6.20
C ALA A 82 -3.13 -29.30 4.85
N ALA A 83 -3.48 -29.95 3.73
CA ALA A 83 -3.13 -29.47 2.40
C ALA A 83 -3.80 -28.14 2.04
N ILE A 84 -5.06 -27.95 2.43
CA ILE A 84 -5.78 -26.68 2.25
C ILE A 84 -5.12 -25.57 3.05
N LEU A 85 -4.81 -25.82 4.33
CA LEU A 85 -4.16 -24.84 5.21
C LEU A 85 -2.77 -24.47 4.69
N GLN A 86 -1.99 -25.45 4.24
CA GLN A 86 -0.67 -25.21 3.66
C GLN A 86 -0.77 -24.31 2.42
N ARG A 87 -1.68 -24.64 1.49
CA ARG A 87 -1.90 -23.84 0.28
C ARG A 87 -2.40 -22.43 0.61
N ALA A 88 -3.25 -22.29 1.63
CA ALA A 88 -3.73 -20.99 2.08
C ALA A 88 -2.59 -20.14 2.65
N HIS A 89 -1.68 -20.72 3.42
CA HIS A 89 -0.48 -20.04 3.91
C HIS A 89 0.46 -19.63 2.79
N GLU A 90 0.77 -20.54 1.86
CA GLU A 90 1.60 -20.24 0.69
C GLU A 90 1.01 -19.10 -0.13
N SER A 91 -0.30 -19.15 -0.41
CA SER A 91 -1.01 -18.09 -1.12
C SER A 91 -1.00 -16.76 -0.36
N ALA A 92 -1.17 -16.79 0.96
CA ALA A 92 -1.09 -15.58 1.79
C ALA A 92 0.32 -14.96 1.78
N ASP A 93 1.36 -15.79 1.85
CA ASP A 93 2.76 -15.34 1.79
C ASP A 93 3.10 -14.76 0.42
N GLU A 94 2.64 -15.39 -0.67
CA GLU A 94 2.78 -14.86 -2.03
C GLU A 94 2.09 -13.50 -2.19
N ILE A 95 0.85 -13.37 -1.70
CA ILE A 95 0.12 -12.10 -1.72
C ILE A 95 0.88 -11.05 -0.90
N ALA A 96 1.32 -11.38 0.31
CA ALA A 96 2.03 -10.46 1.18
C ALA A 96 3.38 -10.02 0.59
N ALA A 97 4.12 -10.92 -0.05
CA ALA A 97 5.37 -10.61 -0.74
C ALA A 97 5.13 -9.71 -1.95
N ARG A 98 4.13 -10.04 -2.78
CA ARG A 98 3.75 -9.22 -3.93
C ARG A 98 3.29 -7.83 -3.52
N SER A 99 2.43 -7.73 -2.51
CA SER A 99 1.96 -6.43 -2.01
C SER A 99 3.09 -5.58 -1.46
N ARG A 100 4.05 -6.17 -0.73
CA ARG A 100 5.25 -5.46 -0.26
C ARG A 100 6.10 -4.95 -1.41
N SER A 101 6.43 -5.80 -2.36
CA SER A 101 7.20 -5.40 -3.56
C SER A 101 6.50 -4.30 -4.37
N GLN A 102 5.18 -4.37 -4.51
CA GLN A 102 4.40 -3.33 -5.20
C GLN A 102 4.38 -2.01 -4.42
N ALA A 103 4.25 -2.07 -3.09
CA ALA A 103 4.28 -0.88 -2.24
C ALA A 103 5.66 -0.21 -2.27
N GLU A 104 6.73 -0.98 -2.12
CA GLU A 104 8.12 -0.51 -2.25
C GLU A 104 8.38 0.10 -3.63
N GLY A 105 7.93 -0.56 -4.70
CA GLY A 105 8.07 -0.03 -6.06
C GLY A 105 7.26 1.24 -6.31
N ARG A 106 6.13 1.45 -5.61
CA ARG A 106 5.37 2.71 -5.66
C ARG A 106 6.06 3.81 -4.86
N LEU A 107 6.60 3.49 -3.67
CA LEU A 107 7.34 4.43 -2.83
C LEU A 107 8.59 4.95 -3.54
N GLN A 108 9.42 4.05 -4.08
CA GLN A 108 10.63 4.43 -4.82
C GLN A 108 10.33 5.33 -6.01
N ARG A 109 9.23 5.06 -6.72
CA ARG A 109 8.83 5.87 -7.87
C ARG A 109 8.33 7.26 -7.43
N ALA A 110 7.51 7.30 -6.39
CA ALA A 110 7.03 8.55 -5.81
C ALA A 110 8.18 9.40 -5.25
N GLU A 111 9.18 8.77 -4.63
CA GLU A 111 10.38 9.44 -4.14
C GLU A 111 11.21 10.04 -5.28
N GLN A 112 11.45 9.26 -6.36
CA GLN A 112 12.12 9.77 -7.55
C GLN A 112 11.35 10.92 -8.23
N GLU A 113 10.03 10.79 -8.35
CA GLU A 113 9.17 11.84 -8.91
C GLU A 113 9.19 13.10 -8.03
N ALA A 114 9.18 12.95 -6.71
CA ALA A 114 9.29 14.06 -5.78
C ALA A 114 10.65 14.76 -5.86
N GLU A 115 11.75 14.00 -5.90
CA GLU A 115 13.10 14.55 -6.07
C GLU A 115 13.24 15.31 -7.40
N LEU A 116 12.69 14.77 -8.48
CA LEU A 116 12.67 15.47 -9.78
C LEU A 116 11.86 16.76 -9.70
N THR A 117 10.68 16.72 -9.09
CA THR A 117 9.81 17.89 -8.92
C THR A 117 10.49 18.98 -8.10
N VAL A 118 11.17 18.61 -7.00
CA VAL A 118 11.92 19.55 -6.16
C VAL A 118 13.06 20.17 -6.96
N ARG A 119 13.84 19.36 -7.68
CA ARG A 119 14.94 19.88 -8.50
C ARG A 119 14.45 20.83 -9.59
N GLU A 120 13.38 20.47 -10.30
CA GLU A 120 12.76 21.34 -11.30
C GLU A 120 12.24 22.65 -10.70
N ALA A 121 11.66 22.60 -9.49
CA ALA A 121 11.21 23.78 -8.79
C ALA A 121 12.38 24.68 -8.35
N GLU A 122 13.46 24.10 -7.83
CA GLU A 122 14.69 24.82 -7.46
C GLU A 122 15.30 25.52 -8.68
N GLU A 123 15.44 24.81 -9.80
CA GLU A 123 15.91 25.39 -11.07
C GLU A 123 15.00 26.53 -11.54
N ARG A 124 13.68 26.40 -11.37
CA ARG A 124 12.72 27.45 -11.72
C ARG A 124 12.85 28.67 -10.81
N VAL A 125 13.07 28.48 -9.51
CA VAL A 125 13.29 29.57 -8.56
C VAL A 125 14.57 30.32 -8.91
N GLU A 126 15.67 29.61 -9.17
CA GLU A 126 16.95 30.23 -9.56
C GLU A 126 16.79 31.07 -10.85
N GLN A 127 16.10 30.53 -11.86
CA GLN A 127 15.78 31.28 -13.08
C GLN A 127 14.97 32.56 -12.78
N LEU A 128 13.96 32.48 -11.92
CA LEU A 128 13.14 33.63 -11.57
C LEU A 128 13.92 34.69 -10.78
N GLU A 129 14.85 34.27 -9.92
CA GLU A 129 15.73 35.18 -9.18
C GLU A 129 16.68 35.92 -10.13
N ASP A 130 17.25 35.21 -11.11
CA ASP A 130 18.10 35.81 -12.13
C ASP A 130 17.32 36.77 -13.05
N ASP A 131 16.11 36.38 -13.48
CA ASP A 131 15.20 37.24 -14.24
C ASP A 131 14.84 38.50 -13.44
N ASN A 132 14.54 38.34 -12.14
CA ASN A 132 14.22 39.45 -11.24
C ASN A 132 15.40 40.41 -11.11
N ARG A 133 16.62 39.87 -10.91
CA ARG A 133 17.86 40.65 -10.85
C ARG A 133 18.05 41.45 -12.15
N ALA A 134 17.90 40.81 -13.30
CA ALA A 134 18.00 41.46 -14.60
C ALA A 134 16.96 42.58 -14.78
N MET A 135 15.71 42.38 -14.36
CA MET A 135 14.68 43.42 -14.39
C MET A 135 15.01 44.60 -13.49
N TRP A 136 15.57 44.37 -12.29
CA TRP A 136 15.98 45.46 -11.40
C TRP A 136 17.13 46.27 -11.95
N GLU A 137 18.13 45.61 -12.56
CA GLU A 137 19.23 46.28 -13.25
C GLU A 137 18.71 47.14 -14.42
N GLN A 138 17.80 46.60 -15.23
CA GLN A 138 17.16 47.34 -16.33
C GLN A 138 16.37 48.54 -15.80
N ARG A 139 15.60 48.36 -14.72
CA ARG A 139 14.83 49.44 -14.10
C ARG A 139 15.73 50.54 -13.56
N ALA A 140 16.82 50.18 -12.88
CA ALA A 140 17.78 51.15 -12.36
C ALA A 140 18.40 51.98 -13.49
N ARG A 141 18.78 51.32 -14.58
CA ARG A 141 19.30 51.98 -15.79
C ARG A 141 18.28 52.92 -16.41
N LEU A 142 17.03 52.47 -16.58
CA LEU A 142 15.97 53.31 -17.15
C LEU A 142 15.69 54.56 -16.30
N ILE A 143 15.71 54.44 -14.98
CA ILE A 143 15.55 55.60 -14.07
C ILE A 143 16.70 56.59 -14.25
N GLU A 144 17.93 56.09 -14.40
CA GLU A 144 19.08 56.95 -14.62
C GLU A 144 19.00 57.65 -15.98
N ASP A 145 18.66 56.92 -17.05
CA ASP A 145 18.45 57.47 -18.38
C ASP A 145 17.35 58.55 -18.37
N MET A 146 16.27 58.34 -17.61
CA MET A 146 15.20 59.33 -17.42
C MET A 146 15.67 60.60 -16.69
N ARG A 147 16.52 60.45 -15.67
CA ARG A 147 17.11 61.61 -14.97
C ARG A 147 18.02 62.40 -15.88
N GLN A 148 18.89 61.73 -16.62
CA GLN A 148 19.77 62.37 -17.58
C GLN A 148 18.97 63.13 -18.65
N LEU A 149 17.91 62.53 -19.19
CA LEU A 149 17.04 63.20 -20.15
C LEU A 149 16.34 64.43 -19.54
N ALA A 150 15.89 64.34 -18.28
CA ALA A 150 15.29 65.47 -17.59
C ALA A 150 16.30 66.62 -17.41
N ASP A 151 17.55 66.32 -17.01
CA ASP A 151 18.62 67.31 -16.90
C ASP A 151 18.98 67.92 -18.27
N GLU A 152 19.02 67.14 -19.34
CA GLU A 152 19.24 67.64 -20.70
C GLU A 152 18.12 68.60 -21.13
N VAL A 153 16.85 68.24 -20.88
CA VAL A 153 15.70 69.11 -21.18
C VAL A 153 15.73 70.40 -20.35
N LEU A 154 16.11 70.33 -19.07
CA LEU A 154 16.26 71.51 -18.21
C LEU A 154 17.37 72.44 -18.71
N ASN A 155 18.55 71.89 -19.03
CA ASN A 155 19.66 72.69 -19.56
C ASN A 155 19.31 73.37 -20.90
N VAL A 156 18.57 72.69 -21.79
CA VAL A 156 18.08 73.29 -23.04
C VAL A 156 17.07 74.41 -22.78
N ALA A 157 16.21 74.25 -21.77
CA ALA A 157 15.29 75.30 -21.37
C ALA A 157 16.02 76.52 -20.79
N ASP A 158 17.04 76.32 -19.95
CA ASP A 158 17.87 77.40 -19.38
C ASP A 158 18.67 78.15 -20.46
N ASP A 159 19.32 77.46 -21.41
CA ASP A 159 20.01 78.11 -22.56
C ASP A 159 19.04 78.93 -23.43
N ALA A 160 17.80 78.46 -23.57
CA ALA A 160 16.77 79.22 -24.27
C ALA A 160 16.37 80.48 -23.51
N LEU A 161 16.27 80.43 -22.18
CA LEU A 161 15.99 81.59 -21.32
C LEU A 161 17.13 82.61 -21.38
N ASP A 162 18.39 82.18 -21.23
CA ASP A 162 19.57 83.04 -21.31
C ASP A 162 19.68 83.76 -22.67
N ARG A 163 19.32 83.07 -23.77
CA ARG A 163 19.29 83.68 -25.11
C ARG A 163 18.19 84.75 -25.26
N MET A 164 17.13 84.67 -24.47
CA MET A 164 16.00 85.61 -24.51
C MET A 164 16.20 86.84 -23.62
N GLU A 165 17.16 86.82 -22.68
CA GLU A 165 17.45 87.95 -21.78
C GLU A 165 18.49 88.92 -22.40
N PRO A 166 18.19 90.22 -22.60
CA PRO A 166 19.14 91.18 -23.16
C PRO A 166 20.25 91.54 -22.14
N PRO A 167 21.44 91.97 -22.58
CA PRO A 167 22.52 92.36 -21.67
C PRO A 167 22.08 93.53 -20.78
N GLN A 168 22.08 93.32 -19.47
CA GLN A 168 21.77 94.35 -18.48
C GLN A 168 22.99 95.27 -18.31
N ASP A 169 22.91 96.48 -18.88
CA ASP A 169 23.75 97.62 -18.46
C ASP A 169 23.13 98.28 -17.22
N ALA A 170 23.91 98.31 -16.13
CA ALA A 170 23.96 99.25 -15.00
C ALA A 170 22.66 99.88 -14.43
N ASP A 171 22.37 99.66 -13.14
CA ASP A 171 22.67 100.59 -12.03
C ASP A 171 21.93 100.20 -10.72
N VAL A 172 22.50 100.67 -9.61
CA VAL A 172 22.25 100.29 -8.21
C VAL A 172 21.07 101.08 -7.59
N ASP A 173 20.55 100.52 -6.47
CA ASP A 173 20.01 101.17 -5.26
C ASP A 173 18.50 101.02 -4.93
N GLU A 174 18.28 100.32 -3.79
CA GLU A 174 17.25 100.40 -2.73
C GLU A 174 15.74 100.45 -3.09
N ASP A 175 14.79 99.82 -2.39
CA ASP A 175 14.70 99.36 -0.98
C ASP A 175 13.56 98.30 -0.86
N PRO A 176 13.51 97.45 0.19
CA PRO A 176 12.61 96.30 0.29
C PRO A 176 11.36 96.64 1.10
N THR A 177 10.17 96.32 0.59
CA THR A 177 9.00 96.09 1.44
C THR A 177 7.96 95.21 0.75
N ALA A 178 7.30 94.41 1.59
CA ALA A 178 6.12 93.56 1.36
C ALA A 178 6.39 92.16 0.79
N GLU A 179 5.85 91.08 1.33
CA GLU A 179 5.03 90.82 2.50
C GLU A 179 5.10 89.29 2.68
N ALA A 180 5.06 88.83 3.93
CA ALA A 180 5.02 87.41 4.22
C ALA A 180 3.66 86.83 3.82
N GLU A 181 3.66 85.78 3.00
CA GLU A 181 2.61 84.76 3.08
C GLU A 181 3.24 83.38 3.22
N ASP A 182 3.07 82.87 4.44
CA ASP A 182 3.21 81.50 4.88
C ASP A 182 2.21 80.61 4.12
N ILE A 183 2.73 79.64 3.36
CA ILE A 183 1.96 78.45 3.02
C ILE A 183 2.87 77.23 3.15
N THR A 184 3.01 76.76 4.40
CA THR A 184 3.32 75.35 4.64
C THR A 184 2.18 74.48 4.09
N GLU A 185 2.41 73.82 2.96
CA GLU A 185 1.67 72.60 2.63
C GLU A 185 2.65 71.43 2.50
N ARG A 186 3.04 70.90 3.67
CA ARG A 186 3.59 69.55 3.75
C ARG A 186 2.46 68.57 3.45
N THR A 187 2.33 68.14 2.20
CA THR A 187 1.65 66.89 1.89
C THR A 187 2.58 65.74 2.28
N THR A 188 2.49 65.31 3.53
CA THR A 188 2.88 63.97 3.92
C THR A 188 1.84 63.00 3.36
N VAL A 189 2.14 62.36 2.23
CA VAL A 189 1.43 61.14 1.85
C VAL A 189 1.92 60.05 2.81
N GLU A 190 1.12 59.80 3.83
CA GLU A 190 1.21 58.62 4.67
C GLU A 190 0.91 57.41 3.78
N ALA A 191 1.96 56.79 3.24
CA ALA A 191 1.85 55.48 2.63
C ALA A 191 1.54 54.48 3.75
N SER A 192 0.25 54.20 3.91
CA SER A 192 -0.28 53.14 4.76
C SER A 192 0.37 51.81 4.35
N ALA A 193 1.37 51.39 5.11
CA ALA A 193 1.87 50.04 5.13
C ALA A 193 0.98 49.24 6.07
N ALA A 194 0.01 48.49 5.53
CA ALA A 194 -0.46 47.21 6.05
C ALA A 194 -1.65 46.73 5.23
N ASP A 195 -1.37 45.97 4.16
CA ASP A 195 -2.25 44.86 3.80
C ASP A 195 -1.34 43.71 3.34
N ILE A 196 -0.84 42.96 4.34
CA ILE A 196 -0.30 41.63 4.09
C ILE A 196 -1.54 40.73 4.04
N PRO A 197 -1.88 40.10 2.89
CA PRO A 197 -2.93 39.09 2.89
C PRO A 197 -2.45 37.92 3.76
N VAL A 198 -3.12 37.74 4.90
CA VAL A 198 -2.99 36.55 5.73
C VAL A 198 -3.52 35.36 4.91
N PRO A 199 -2.74 34.27 4.71
CA PRO A 199 -3.27 33.07 4.10
C PRO A 199 -4.35 32.46 5.00
N PRO A 200 -5.42 31.85 4.45
CA PRO A 200 -6.51 31.35 5.27
C PRO A 200 -6.01 30.24 6.21
N GLU A 201 -6.34 30.38 7.50
CA GLU A 201 -6.15 29.33 8.50
C GLU A 201 -7.04 28.13 8.12
N GLU A 202 -6.41 26.97 7.91
CA GLU A 202 -7.10 25.69 7.83
C GLU A 202 -7.63 25.34 9.24
N ASP A 203 -8.87 25.75 9.52
CA ASP A 203 -9.65 25.19 10.61
C ASP A 203 -9.94 23.71 10.29
N GLY A 204 -9.10 22.84 10.84
CA GLY A 204 -9.39 21.42 10.95
C GLY A 204 -10.53 21.18 11.95
N GLU A 205 -11.75 21.03 11.45
CA GLU A 205 -12.77 20.22 12.11
C GLU A 205 -12.83 18.82 11.48
N PRO A 206 -12.81 17.75 12.29
CA PRO A 206 -12.88 16.38 11.79
C PRO A 206 -14.32 16.09 11.33
N THR A 207 -14.51 15.90 10.03
CA THR A 207 -15.77 15.35 9.53
C THR A 207 -15.77 13.84 9.76
N ASP A 208 -16.52 13.45 10.78
CA ASP A 208 -16.96 12.09 11.02
C ASP A 208 -17.97 11.65 9.94
N GLU A 209 -17.91 10.37 9.57
CA GLU A 209 -18.90 9.58 8.80
C GLU A 209 -19.36 10.12 7.42
N GLN A 210 -19.03 9.45 6.32
CA GLN A 210 -19.88 8.37 5.82
C GLN A 210 -19.14 7.45 4.84
N HIS A 211 -19.03 6.18 5.22
CA HIS A 211 -18.90 5.06 4.30
C HIS A 211 -20.12 5.02 3.36
N GLN A 212 -19.91 5.23 2.06
CA GLN A 212 -20.83 4.71 1.04
C GLN A 212 -20.19 3.53 0.35
N GLY A 213 -20.75 2.37 0.68
CA GLY A 213 -20.37 1.07 0.15
C GLY A 213 -20.61 0.94 -1.35
N ALA A 214 -19.83 0.04 -1.92
CA ALA A 214 -19.92 -0.46 -3.28
C ALA A 214 -21.35 -0.86 -3.69
N PRO A 215 -21.78 -0.62 -4.94
CA PRO A 215 -22.91 -1.32 -5.49
C PRO A 215 -22.48 -2.73 -5.89
N GLY A 216 -23.06 -3.70 -5.19
CA GLY A 216 -22.91 -5.12 -5.43
C GLY A 216 -23.36 -5.55 -6.82
N ALA A 217 -22.77 -6.68 -7.22
CA ALA A 217 -23.10 -7.48 -8.37
C ALA A 217 -24.61 -7.76 -8.50
N ARG A 218 -25.12 -7.65 -9.72
CA ARG A 218 -26.36 -8.33 -10.13
C ARG A 218 -25.99 -9.57 -10.92
N ALA A 219 -26.33 -10.71 -10.34
CA ALA A 219 -26.51 -11.96 -11.07
C ALA A 219 -27.82 -11.90 -11.87
N SER A 220 -27.74 -12.29 -13.15
CA SER A 220 -28.77 -13.01 -13.90
C SER A 220 -28.07 -13.78 -15.02
#